data_AF-A0A659SIR4-F1
#
_entry.id   AF-A0A659SIR4-F1
#
_cell.length_a   1.000
_cell.length_b   1.000
_cell.length_c   1.000
_cell.angle_alpha   90.00
_cell.angle_beta   90.00
_cell.angle_gamma   90.00
#
_symmetry.space_group_name_H-M   'P 1'
#
loop_
_entity.id
_entity.type
_entity.pdbx_description
1 polymer ?
#
loop_
_entity_poly.entity_id
_entity_poly.type
_entity_poly.pdbx_seq_one_letter_code
_entity_poly.pdbx_strand_id
1 'polypeptide(L)'
;SMVSYAAGTRYLSLLGGTCLSFYDWYCDLPPASPMTWGEQTDVPESADWYNSAYIIAWGSNVPQTRTPDAHFFTEVRYKGTKTIAITPDYSEVAKLCDQWLAPKQGTDSALAMAMGHVILKEFHLDNPSDYFLNYCRRYTDMPMLVLLDERADGSYVPGRMMRASDLVDGLGEANNPEWKPVALNSTGELVAPNGSIGFR
;
A
#
# COMPACT_ATOMS: atom_id res chain seq x y z
N SER A 1 -10.38 -6.03 -27.64
CA SER A 1 -11.49 -6.27 -26.69
C SER A 1 -11.21 -7.53 -25.89
N MET A 2 -11.96 -7.81 -24.81
CA MET A 2 -11.81 -9.06 -24.04
C MET A 2 -11.91 -10.31 -24.92
N VAL A 3 -12.79 -10.29 -25.91
CA VAL A 3 -12.95 -11.40 -26.89
C VAL A 3 -11.73 -11.54 -27.79
N SER A 4 -11.10 -10.44 -28.22
CA SER A 4 -9.86 -10.49 -29.00
C SER A 4 -8.72 -11.18 -28.25
N TYR A 5 -8.57 -10.89 -26.95
CA TYR A 5 -7.59 -11.56 -26.09
C TYR A 5 -7.94 -13.05 -25.92
N ALA A 6 -9.21 -13.34 -25.60
CA ALA A 6 -9.68 -14.70 -25.34
C ALA A 6 -9.55 -15.64 -26.54
N ALA A 7 -9.64 -15.14 -27.77
CA ALA A 7 -9.55 -15.95 -28.98
C ALA A 7 -8.22 -16.72 -29.05
N GLY A 8 -7.09 -16.03 -28.87
CA GLY A 8 -5.77 -16.64 -28.90
C GLY A 8 -5.48 -17.49 -27.67
N THR A 9 -5.79 -16.96 -26.47
CA THR A 9 -5.50 -17.67 -25.21
C THR A 9 -6.32 -18.93 -25.05
N ARG A 10 -7.59 -18.94 -25.46
CA ARG A 10 -8.41 -20.15 -25.44
C ARG A 10 -7.88 -21.23 -26.37
N TYR A 11 -7.47 -20.88 -27.60
CA TYR A 11 -6.89 -21.83 -28.54
C TYR A 11 -5.60 -22.45 -27.99
N LEU A 12 -4.68 -21.64 -27.49
CA LEU A 12 -3.42 -22.13 -26.90
C LEU A 12 -3.69 -23.05 -25.70
N SER A 13 -4.54 -22.62 -24.76
CA SER A 13 -4.86 -23.41 -23.57
C SER A 13 -5.50 -24.76 -23.91
N LEU A 14 -6.33 -24.85 -24.96
CA LEU A 14 -6.92 -26.13 -25.41
C LEU A 14 -5.88 -27.10 -25.99
N LEU A 15 -4.79 -26.59 -26.56
CA LEU A 15 -3.69 -27.40 -27.10
C LEU A 15 -2.56 -27.65 -26.07
N GLY A 16 -2.70 -27.14 -24.85
CA GLY A 16 -1.65 -27.21 -23.82
C GLY A 16 -0.48 -26.25 -24.03
N GLY A 17 -0.66 -25.20 -24.84
CA GLY A 17 0.33 -24.14 -25.04
C GLY A 17 0.42 -23.17 -23.85
N THR A 18 1.52 -22.42 -23.78
CA THR A 18 1.76 -21.44 -22.72
C THR A 18 1.16 -20.07 -23.07
N CYS A 19 0.41 -19.49 -22.14
CA CYS A 19 -0.03 -18.09 -22.23
C CYS A 19 0.92 -17.23 -21.39
N LEU A 20 1.62 -16.29 -22.03
CA LEU A 20 2.57 -15.40 -21.36
C LEU A 20 1.84 -14.34 -20.53
N SER A 21 2.42 -13.98 -19.38
CA SER A 21 1.97 -12.84 -18.57
C SER A 21 2.32 -11.50 -19.24
N PHE A 22 1.76 -10.40 -18.72
CA PHE A 22 1.96 -9.07 -19.28
C PHE A 22 2.16 -8.00 -18.19
N TYR A 23 1.42 -8.07 -17.09
CA TYR A 23 1.33 -7.00 -16.10
C TYR A 23 2.64 -6.83 -15.30
N ASP A 24 3.23 -7.95 -14.91
CA ASP A 24 4.57 -8.05 -14.34
C ASP A 24 5.65 -7.64 -15.34
N TRP A 25 5.56 -8.11 -16.58
CA TRP A 25 6.55 -7.84 -17.62
C TRP A 25 6.62 -6.36 -18.02
N TYR A 26 5.48 -5.68 -18.10
CA TYR A 26 5.43 -4.24 -18.42
C TYR A 26 5.83 -3.35 -17.25
N CYS A 27 6.09 -3.92 -16.07
CA CYS A 27 6.32 -3.18 -14.83
C CYS A 27 5.11 -2.31 -14.43
N ASP A 28 3.92 -2.66 -14.90
CA ASP A 28 2.66 -2.02 -14.50
C ASP A 28 2.13 -2.60 -13.18
N LEU A 29 2.46 -3.86 -12.89
CA LEU A 29 2.23 -4.48 -11.58
C LEU A 29 3.10 -3.78 -10.54
N PRO A 30 2.53 -3.10 -9.53
CA PRO A 30 3.29 -2.60 -8.40
C PRO A 30 3.47 -3.73 -7.37
N PRO A 31 4.66 -4.34 -7.21
CA PRO A 31 4.81 -5.49 -6.31
C PRO A 31 4.49 -5.18 -4.85
N ALA A 32 4.54 -3.89 -4.48
CA ALA A 32 4.08 -3.39 -3.19
C ALA A 32 2.60 -3.68 -2.91
N SER A 33 1.71 -3.71 -3.92
CA SER A 33 0.28 -4.02 -3.69
C SER A 33 0.06 -5.45 -3.18
N PRO A 34 0.60 -6.50 -3.84
CA PRO A 34 0.56 -7.85 -3.27
C PRO A 34 1.28 -7.97 -1.92
N MET A 35 2.38 -7.25 -1.70
CA MET A 35 3.11 -7.27 -0.41
C MET A 35 2.29 -6.65 0.74
N THR A 36 1.55 -5.57 0.49
CA THR A 36 0.81 -4.83 1.52
C THR A 36 -0.61 -5.36 1.72
N TRP A 37 -1.31 -5.73 0.65
CA TRP A 37 -2.74 -6.06 0.70
C TRP A 37 -3.07 -7.48 0.22
N GLY A 38 -2.11 -8.21 -0.34
CA GLY A 38 -2.39 -9.50 -0.98
C GLY A 38 -3.27 -9.38 -2.23
N GLU A 39 -3.33 -8.19 -2.84
CA GLU A 39 -4.15 -7.86 -4.01
C GLU A 39 -3.25 -7.48 -5.20
N GLN A 40 -3.63 -7.88 -6.42
CA GLN A 40 -2.85 -7.58 -7.62
C GLN A 40 -2.76 -6.07 -7.83
N THR A 41 -3.91 -5.41 -8.00
CA THR A 41 -4.08 -3.95 -8.05
C THR A 41 -5.57 -3.66 -8.03
N ASP A 42 -6.01 -2.89 -7.05
CA ASP A 42 -7.34 -2.28 -7.02
C ASP A 42 -7.18 -0.80 -6.63
N VAL A 43 -7.85 0.09 -7.35
CA VAL A 43 -7.68 1.54 -7.23
C VAL A 43 -9.02 2.26 -7.39
N PRO A 44 -9.20 3.43 -6.73
CA PRO A 44 -10.41 4.22 -6.92
C PRO A 44 -10.55 4.71 -8.37
N GLU A 45 -11.80 4.79 -8.83
CA GLU A 45 -12.14 5.34 -10.14
C GLU A 45 -11.82 6.85 -10.23
N SER A 46 -11.73 7.39 -11.44
CA SER A 46 -11.41 8.81 -11.66
C SER A 46 -12.47 9.76 -11.12
N ALA A 47 -13.75 9.34 -11.10
CA ALA A 47 -14.82 10.12 -10.48
C ALA A 47 -14.59 10.33 -8.97
N ASP A 48 -13.94 9.38 -8.30
CA ASP A 48 -13.65 9.48 -6.86
C ASP A 48 -12.56 10.53 -6.56
N TRP A 49 -11.76 10.93 -7.55
CA TRP A 49 -10.82 12.06 -7.39
C TRP A 49 -11.56 13.33 -6.95
N TYR A 50 -12.82 13.49 -7.39
CA TYR A 50 -13.66 14.63 -7.04
C TYR A 50 -14.07 14.66 -5.54
N ASN A 51 -13.97 13.53 -4.85
CA ASN A 51 -14.29 13.43 -3.42
C ASN A 51 -13.11 13.84 -2.51
N SER A 52 -11.88 13.85 -3.02
CA SER A 52 -10.72 14.27 -2.24
C SER A 52 -10.62 15.78 -2.06
N ALA A 53 -10.14 16.22 -0.90
CA ALA A 53 -9.80 17.61 -0.60
C ALA A 53 -8.30 17.94 -0.80
N TYR A 54 -7.46 16.91 -1.00
CA TYR A 54 -6.02 17.06 -1.22
C TYR A 54 -5.50 15.95 -2.13
N ILE A 55 -4.84 16.30 -3.23
CA ILE A 55 -4.34 15.32 -4.20
C ILE A 55 -2.87 15.60 -4.52
N ILE A 56 -2.04 14.55 -4.50
CA ILE A 56 -0.65 14.60 -4.95
C ILE A 56 -0.54 13.75 -6.22
N ALA A 57 -0.28 14.39 -7.36
CA ALA A 57 0.09 13.72 -8.60
C ALA A 57 1.61 13.45 -8.59
N TRP A 58 1.98 12.25 -8.13
CA TRP A 58 3.38 11.84 -7.98
C TRP A 58 3.79 10.88 -9.11
N GLY A 59 4.71 11.31 -9.98
CA GLY A 59 5.17 10.49 -11.11
C GLY A 59 4.08 10.13 -12.12
N SER A 60 2.93 10.80 -12.10
CA SER A 60 1.79 10.55 -12.98
C SER A 60 1.48 11.79 -13.81
N ASN A 61 1.76 11.74 -15.12
CA ASN A 61 1.45 12.84 -16.02
C ASN A 61 -0.01 12.75 -16.50
N VAL A 62 -0.93 13.14 -15.61
CA VAL A 62 -2.39 13.00 -15.77
C VAL A 62 -2.93 13.50 -17.11
N PRO A 63 -2.69 14.76 -17.55
CA PRO A 63 -3.28 15.26 -18.80
C PRO A 63 -2.80 14.53 -20.05
N GLN A 64 -1.56 14.02 -20.03
CA GLN A 64 -0.96 13.33 -21.18
C GLN A 64 -1.32 11.85 -21.24
N THR A 65 -1.35 11.17 -20.08
CA THR A 65 -1.51 9.70 -20.03
C THR A 65 -2.91 9.26 -19.65
N ARG A 66 -3.68 10.12 -18.98
CA ARG A 66 -5.06 9.90 -18.51
C ARG A 66 -5.97 11.03 -19.02
N THR A 67 -5.74 11.47 -20.26
CA THR A 67 -6.49 12.55 -20.92
C THR A 67 -8.02 12.47 -20.76
N PRO A 68 -8.69 11.32 -20.94
CA PRO A 68 -10.15 11.25 -20.80
C PRO A 68 -10.63 11.54 -19.37
N ASP A 69 -9.80 11.30 -18.35
CA ASP A 69 -10.14 11.47 -16.93
C ASP A 69 -9.59 12.78 -16.33
N ALA A 70 -8.70 13.48 -17.05
CA ALA A 70 -8.00 14.65 -16.55
C ALA A 70 -8.94 15.79 -16.12
N HIS A 71 -10.15 15.84 -16.68
CA HIS A 71 -11.14 16.84 -16.29
C HIS A 71 -11.51 16.73 -14.80
N PHE A 72 -11.67 15.51 -14.24
CA PHE A 72 -11.95 15.32 -12.81
C PHE A 72 -10.87 15.96 -11.93
N PHE A 73 -9.60 15.83 -12.32
CA PHE A 73 -8.47 16.43 -11.60
C PHE A 73 -8.48 17.96 -11.69
N THR A 74 -8.85 18.53 -12.83
CA THR A 74 -8.92 20.00 -12.98
C THR A 74 -10.15 20.60 -12.32
N GLU A 75 -11.29 19.93 -12.39
CA GLU A 75 -12.58 20.42 -11.90
C GLU A 75 -12.65 20.34 -10.38
N VAL A 76 -12.07 19.31 -9.75
CA VAL A 76 -12.05 19.20 -8.29
C VAL A 76 -11.33 20.40 -7.63
N ARG A 77 -10.40 21.03 -8.33
CA ARG A 77 -9.75 22.26 -7.84
C ARG A 77 -10.74 23.41 -7.65
N TYR A 78 -11.79 23.50 -8.47
CA TYR A 78 -12.86 24.49 -8.29
C TYR A 78 -13.73 24.21 -7.06
N LYS A 79 -13.72 22.96 -6.55
CA LYS A 79 -14.32 22.59 -5.26
C LYS A 79 -13.43 22.97 -4.06
N GLY A 80 -12.25 23.56 -4.30
CA GLY A 80 -11.30 23.98 -3.26
C GLY A 80 -10.21 22.96 -2.95
N THR A 81 -10.12 21.86 -3.72
CA THR A 81 -9.10 20.82 -3.52
C THR A 81 -7.72 21.31 -3.92
N LYS A 82 -6.75 21.16 -3.01
CA LYS A 82 -5.35 21.47 -3.28
C LYS A 82 -4.67 20.33 -4.05
N THR A 83 -3.86 20.69 -5.03
CA THR A 83 -3.18 19.76 -5.94
C THR A 83 -1.68 20.01 -5.97
N ILE A 84 -0.89 18.96 -5.84
CA ILE A 84 0.58 19.01 -5.86
C ILE A 84 1.09 18.12 -7.00
N ALA A 85 2.02 18.63 -7.81
CA ALA A 85 2.76 17.82 -8.77
C ALA A 85 4.14 17.48 -8.21
N ILE A 86 4.49 16.19 -8.20
CA ILE A 86 5.84 15.72 -7.88
C ILE A 86 6.40 15.00 -9.10
N THR A 87 7.21 15.72 -9.87
CA THR A 87 7.83 15.24 -11.12
C THR A 87 9.21 15.90 -11.29
N PRO A 88 10.24 15.17 -11.78
CA PRO A 88 11.60 15.69 -11.87
C PRO A 88 11.76 16.82 -12.91
N ASP A 89 10.93 16.81 -13.95
CA ASP A 89 10.83 17.83 -14.99
C ASP A 89 9.51 18.62 -14.85
N TYR A 90 9.39 19.74 -15.57
CA TYR A 90 8.16 20.53 -15.61
C TYR A 90 7.13 19.90 -16.55
N SER A 91 6.64 18.73 -16.17
CA SER A 91 5.67 17.93 -16.92
C SER A 91 4.30 18.62 -17.04
N GLU A 92 3.44 18.16 -17.97
CA GLU A 92 2.14 18.80 -18.21
C GLU A 92 1.25 18.84 -16.96
N VAL A 93 1.30 17.84 -16.08
CA VAL A 93 0.56 17.84 -14.82
C VAL A 93 0.99 18.99 -13.89
N ALA A 94 2.26 19.42 -13.94
CA ALA A 94 2.74 20.55 -13.14
C ALA A 94 2.00 21.85 -13.47
N LYS A 95 1.54 22.02 -14.72
CA LYS A 95 0.72 23.17 -15.15
C LYS A 95 -0.66 23.18 -14.49
N LEU A 96 -1.17 22.03 -14.07
CA LEU A 96 -2.51 21.88 -13.48
C LEU A 96 -2.50 21.95 -11.95
N CYS A 97 -1.33 21.94 -11.32
CA CYS A 97 -1.19 21.87 -9.87
C CYS A 97 -0.87 23.23 -9.22
N ASP A 98 -1.14 23.34 -7.93
CA ASP A 98 -0.91 24.56 -7.14
C ASP A 98 0.54 24.69 -6.68
N GLN A 99 1.26 23.57 -6.54
CA GLN A 99 2.71 23.55 -6.28
C GLN A 99 3.39 22.43 -7.07
N TRP A 100 4.63 22.69 -7.49
CA TRP A 100 5.50 21.72 -8.13
C TRP A 100 6.72 21.45 -7.25
N LEU A 101 6.96 20.18 -6.95
CA LEU A 101 8.18 19.69 -6.32
C LEU A 101 8.96 18.85 -7.33
N ALA A 102 10.25 19.15 -7.49
CA ALA A 102 11.13 18.53 -8.48
C ALA A 102 12.27 17.75 -7.82
N PRO A 103 11.99 16.62 -7.14
CA PRO A 103 13.05 15.77 -6.60
C PRO A 103 13.89 15.20 -7.75
N LYS A 104 15.11 14.76 -7.42
CA LYS A 104 15.91 13.97 -8.36
C LYS A 104 15.15 12.69 -8.72
N GLN A 105 15.09 12.33 -10.00
CA GLN A 105 14.36 11.14 -10.42
C GLN A 105 14.90 9.88 -9.73
N GLY A 106 13.99 9.05 -9.21
CA GLY A 106 14.36 7.81 -8.50
C GLY A 106 14.73 8.01 -7.03
N THR A 107 14.65 9.23 -6.48
CA THR A 107 14.86 9.51 -5.05
C THR A 107 13.57 9.80 -4.29
N ASP A 108 12.42 9.52 -4.91
CA ASP A 108 11.08 9.81 -4.41
C ASP A 108 10.79 9.15 -3.06
N SER A 109 11.31 7.94 -2.82
CA SER A 109 11.19 7.24 -1.55
C SER A 109 11.81 8.00 -0.38
N ALA A 110 12.90 8.74 -0.60
CA ALA A 110 13.51 9.58 0.45
C ALA A 110 12.56 10.72 0.86
N LEU A 111 11.89 11.34 -0.11
CA LEU A 111 10.87 12.36 0.17
C LEU A 111 9.67 11.74 0.90
N ALA A 112 9.18 10.59 0.45
CA ALA A 112 8.06 9.90 1.10
C ALA A 112 8.39 9.49 2.55
N MET A 113 9.59 9.00 2.81
CA MET A 113 10.05 8.66 4.17
C MET A 113 10.16 9.90 5.07
N ALA A 114 10.61 11.04 4.54
CA ALA A 114 10.65 12.30 5.28
C ALA A 114 9.24 12.82 5.60
N MET A 115 8.29 12.72 4.65
CA MET A 115 6.88 13.04 4.89
C MET A 115 6.29 12.14 5.96
N GLY A 116 6.52 10.82 5.87
CA GLY A 116 6.09 9.84 6.86
C GLY A 116 6.65 10.12 8.26
N HIS A 117 7.91 10.54 8.36
CA HIS A 117 8.52 10.95 9.63
C HIS A 117 7.74 12.09 10.30
N VAL A 118 7.44 13.16 9.56
CA VAL A 118 6.66 14.29 10.10
C VAL A 118 5.25 13.86 10.48
N ILE A 119 4.59 13.04 9.66
CA ILE A 119 3.23 12.52 9.94
C ILE A 119 3.21 11.70 11.24
N LEU A 120 4.18 10.81 11.44
CA LEU A 120 4.29 10.01 12.66
C LEU A 120 4.61 10.89 13.86
N LYS A 121 5.58 11.80 13.72
CA LYS A 121 6.01 12.69 14.79
C LYS A 121 4.87 13.59 15.27
N GLU A 122 4.22 14.30 14.37
CA GLU A 122 3.23 15.31 14.74
C GLU A 122 1.86 14.69 15.06
N PHE A 123 1.41 13.68 14.31
CA PHE A 123 0.02 13.19 14.38
C PHE A 123 -0.14 11.82 15.04
N HIS A 124 0.95 11.13 15.38
CA HIS A 124 0.89 9.88 16.16
C HIS A 124 1.56 10.01 17.54
N LEU A 125 2.55 10.90 17.68
CA LEU A 125 3.28 11.08 18.94
C LEU A 125 2.95 12.40 19.65
N ASP A 126 3.25 13.56 19.03
CA ASP A 126 3.19 14.85 19.71
C ASP A 126 1.75 15.34 19.93
N ASN A 127 0.89 15.17 18.92
CA ASN A 127 -0.54 15.47 18.99
C ASN A 127 -1.34 14.32 18.34
N PRO A 128 -1.53 13.19 19.05
CA PRO A 128 -2.10 11.99 18.49
C PRO A 128 -3.51 12.23 17.93
N SER A 129 -3.68 11.93 16.65
CA SER A 129 -4.98 11.95 15.98
C SER A 129 -5.75 10.67 16.27
N ASP A 130 -6.92 10.79 16.92
CA ASP A 130 -7.80 9.65 17.19
C ASP A 130 -8.15 8.88 15.91
N TYR A 131 -8.37 9.57 14.80
CA TYR A 131 -8.68 8.93 13.53
C TYR A 131 -7.52 8.06 13.05
N PHE A 132 -6.29 8.59 13.04
CA PHE A 132 -5.12 7.85 12.56
C PHE A 132 -4.75 6.68 13.49
N LEU A 133 -4.76 6.90 14.80
CA LEU A 133 -4.46 5.84 15.77
C LEU A 133 -5.47 4.68 15.68
N ASN A 134 -6.76 4.98 15.57
CA ASN A 134 -7.79 3.93 15.47
C ASN A 134 -7.79 3.23 14.11
N TYR A 135 -7.36 3.91 13.05
CA TYR A 135 -7.17 3.30 11.74
C TYR A 135 -6.01 2.30 11.78
N CYS A 136 -4.81 2.76 12.14
CA CYS A 136 -3.60 1.92 12.21
C CYS A 136 -3.76 0.75 13.18
N ARG A 137 -4.46 0.93 14.30
CA ARG A 137 -4.69 -0.16 15.25
C ARG A 137 -5.52 -1.32 14.68
N ARG A 138 -6.45 -1.04 13.76
CA ARG A 138 -7.46 -2.03 13.30
C ARG A 138 -7.19 -2.57 11.90
N TYR A 139 -6.55 -1.77 11.05
CA TYR A 139 -6.44 -2.05 9.61
C TYR A 139 -4.99 -2.21 9.14
N THR A 140 -4.02 -2.23 10.05
CA THR A 140 -2.63 -2.54 9.73
C THR A 140 -2.08 -3.60 10.68
N ASP A 141 -0.92 -4.13 10.35
CA ASP A 141 -0.16 -5.07 11.15
C ASP A 141 0.72 -4.39 12.21
N MET A 142 0.63 -3.05 12.38
CA MET A 142 1.42 -2.31 13.38
C MET A 142 1.32 -2.85 14.81
N PRO A 143 0.16 -3.36 15.30
CA PRO A 143 0.07 -3.92 16.65
C PRO A 143 0.67 -5.32 16.80
N MET A 144 1.06 -5.98 15.71
CA MET A 144 1.53 -7.36 15.74
C MET A 144 2.97 -7.43 16.26
N LEU A 145 3.28 -8.52 16.98
CA LEU A 145 4.58 -8.73 17.58
C LEU A 145 5.57 -9.35 16.59
N VAL A 146 6.82 -8.87 16.66
CA VAL A 146 7.95 -9.38 15.87
C VAL A 146 9.00 -9.95 16.83
N LEU A 147 9.51 -11.14 16.51
CA LEU A 147 10.62 -11.75 17.25
C LEU A 147 11.92 -11.06 16.87
N LEU A 148 12.82 -10.91 17.84
CA LEU A 148 14.15 -10.35 17.61
C LEU A 148 15.19 -11.47 17.61
N ASP A 149 15.99 -11.52 16.56
CA ASP A 149 17.10 -12.46 16.43
C ASP A 149 18.38 -11.81 16.97
N GLU A 150 19.07 -12.49 17.89
CA GLU A 150 20.37 -12.04 18.41
C GLU A 150 21.49 -12.31 17.39
N ARG A 151 22.37 -11.33 17.21
CA ARG A 151 23.56 -11.41 16.37
C ARG A 151 24.80 -11.74 17.18
N ALA A 152 25.83 -12.24 16.50
CA ALA A 152 27.11 -12.59 17.13
C ALA A 152 27.83 -11.41 17.82
N ASP A 153 27.51 -10.17 17.46
CA ASP A 153 28.03 -8.95 18.08
C ASP A 153 27.21 -8.46 19.29
N GLY A 154 26.18 -9.22 19.70
CA GLY A 154 25.27 -8.88 20.79
C GLY A 154 24.16 -7.89 20.42
N SER A 155 24.08 -7.47 19.15
CA SER A 155 22.96 -6.66 18.66
C SER A 155 21.76 -7.53 18.26
N TYR A 156 20.59 -6.91 18.07
CA TYR A 156 19.38 -7.60 17.64
C TYR A 156 18.92 -7.11 16.27
N VAL A 157 18.23 -7.99 15.53
CA VAL A 157 17.48 -7.60 14.33
C VAL A 157 16.05 -8.13 14.32
N PRO A 158 15.12 -7.42 13.68
CA PRO A 158 13.77 -7.93 13.46
C PRO A 158 13.83 -9.22 12.63
N GLY A 159 13.32 -10.31 13.21
CA GLY A 159 13.11 -11.58 12.56
C GLY A 159 11.69 -11.68 11.99
N ARG A 160 11.08 -12.87 12.11
CA ARG A 160 9.69 -13.09 11.70
C ARG A 160 8.69 -12.55 12.73
N MET A 161 7.44 -12.38 12.31
CA MET A 161 6.33 -12.16 13.22
C MET A 161 6.18 -13.34 14.19
N MET A 162 5.85 -13.04 15.45
CA MET A 162 5.45 -14.05 16.43
C MET A 162 4.13 -14.68 15.99
N ARG A 163 4.03 -16.00 16.08
CA ARG A 163 2.85 -16.79 15.71
C ARG A 163 2.25 -17.44 16.95
N ALA A 164 0.97 -17.78 16.90
CA ALA A 164 0.29 -18.45 18.00
C ALA A 164 1.02 -19.76 18.38
N SER A 165 1.55 -20.50 17.40
CA SER A 165 2.34 -21.72 17.60
C SER A 165 3.63 -21.54 18.41
N ASP A 166 4.11 -20.31 18.61
CA ASP A 166 5.30 -20.03 19.41
C ASP A 166 5.01 -20.05 20.92
N LEU A 167 3.73 -20.08 21.30
CA LEU A 167 3.26 -20.04 22.68
C LEU A 167 2.83 -21.44 23.13
N VAL A 168 2.98 -21.73 24.43
CA VAL A 168 2.86 -23.07 25.03
C VAL A 168 1.57 -23.80 24.61
N ASP A 169 0.42 -23.12 24.73
CA ASP A 169 -0.89 -23.70 24.41
C ASP A 169 -1.43 -23.22 23.05
N GLY A 170 -0.58 -22.63 22.19
CA GLY A 170 -1.00 -22.12 20.88
C GLY A 170 -2.04 -21.00 20.94
N LEU A 171 -2.19 -20.32 22.09
CA LEU A 171 -3.34 -19.44 22.41
C LEU A 171 -4.72 -20.09 22.22
N GLY A 172 -4.81 -21.42 22.35
CA GLY A 172 -6.04 -22.17 22.11
C GLY A 172 -6.38 -22.39 20.64
N GLU A 173 -5.49 -22.00 19.70
CA GLU A 173 -5.70 -22.17 18.27
C GLU A 173 -5.27 -23.57 17.80
N ALA A 174 -6.23 -24.47 17.63
CA ALA A 174 -5.96 -25.84 17.18
C ALA A 174 -5.70 -25.96 15.66
N ASN A 175 -6.21 -25.03 14.85
CA ASN A 175 -6.05 -25.04 13.39
C ASN A 175 -5.07 -23.96 12.93
N ASN A 176 -4.04 -24.34 12.18
CA ASN A 176 -3.01 -23.46 11.59
C ASN A 176 -2.43 -22.39 12.55
N PRO A 177 -2.03 -22.74 13.79
CA PRO A 177 -1.47 -21.78 14.73
C PRO A 177 -0.19 -21.09 14.23
N GLU A 178 0.55 -21.72 13.31
CA GLU A 178 1.76 -21.20 12.66
C GLU A 178 1.48 -20.06 11.66
N TRP A 179 0.22 -19.86 11.26
CA TRP A 179 -0.21 -18.82 10.31
C TRP A 179 -0.98 -17.66 10.96
N LYS A 180 -1.04 -17.63 12.30
CA LYS A 180 -1.79 -16.64 13.09
C LYS A 180 -0.83 -15.75 13.88
N PRO A 181 -0.54 -14.51 13.43
CA PRO A 181 0.29 -13.57 14.20
C PRO A 181 -0.37 -13.16 15.51
N VAL A 182 0.46 -12.77 16.48
CA VAL A 182 0.04 -12.42 17.86
C VAL A 182 0.22 -10.93 18.10
N ALA A 183 -0.68 -10.34 18.90
CA ALA A 183 -0.62 -8.96 19.38
C ALA A 183 -0.85 -8.89 20.90
N LEU A 184 -0.71 -7.69 21.48
CA LEU A 184 -1.12 -7.40 22.86
C LEU A 184 -2.45 -6.64 22.87
N ASN A 185 -3.36 -7.02 23.75
CA ASN A 185 -4.57 -6.25 24.02
C ASN A 185 -4.29 -5.09 24.99
N SER A 186 -5.31 -4.30 25.32
CA SER A 186 -5.18 -3.13 26.21
C SER A 186 -4.88 -3.49 27.67
N THR A 187 -5.10 -4.74 28.10
CA THR A 187 -4.78 -5.23 29.44
C THR A 187 -3.38 -5.87 29.52
N GLY A 188 -2.67 -5.95 28.38
CA GLY A 188 -1.32 -6.53 28.30
C GLY A 188 -1.30 -8.05 28.08
N GLU A 189 -2.43 -8.66 27.71
CA GLU A 189 -2.51 -10.09 27.42
C GLU A 189 -2.21 -10.36 25.94
N LEU A 190 -1.54 -11.48 25.68
CA LEU A 190 -1.27 -11.96 24.33
C LEU A 190 -2.54 -12.53 23.70
N VAL A 191 -2.83 -12.11 22.47
CA VAL A 191 -4.02 -12.52 21.73
C VAL A 191 -3.70 -12.79 20.27
N ALA A 192 -4.41 -13.73 19.65
CA ALA A 192 -4.42 -13.96 18.21
C ALA A 192 -5.66 -13.30 17.61
N PRO A 193 -5.56 -12.09 17.01
CA PRO A 193 -6.72 -11.42 16.45
C PRO A 193 -7.26 -12.15 15.21
N ASN A 194 -8.58 -12.10 15.04
CA ASN A 194 -9.27 -12.62 13.86
C ASN A 194 -8.74 -11.95 12.57
N GLY A 195 -8.88 -12.66 11.44
CA GLY A 195 -8.61 -12.13 10.10
C GLY A 195 -7.23 -12.46 9.54
N SER A 196 -6.32 -13.01 10.34
CA SER A 196 -5.06 -13.54 9.80
C SER A 196 -5.28 -14.77 8.90
N ILE A 197 -4.31 -15.06 8.02
CA ILE A 197 -4.48 -16.08 6.96
C ILE A 197 -4.74 -17.49 7.50
N GLY A 198 -4.30 -17.81 8.72
CA GLY A 198 -4.63 -19.08 9.38
C GLY A 198 -6.11 -19.25 9.76
N PHE A 199 -6.93 -18.20 9.65
CA PHE A 199 -8.39 -18.26 9.79
C PHE A 199 -9.14 -18.31 8.44
N ARG A 200 -8.43 -18.27 7.31
CA ARG A 200 -9.02 -18.34 5.96
C ARG A 200 -9.29 -19.77 5.52
#